data_AF-C1KSS9-F1
#
_entry.id   AF-C1KSS9-F1
#
_cell.length_a   1.000
_cell.length_b   1.000
_cell.length_c   1.000
_cell.angle_alpha   90.00
_cell.angle_beta   90.00
_cell.angle_gamma   90.00
#
_symmetry.space_group_name_H-M   'P 1'
#
loop_
_entity.id
_entity.type
_entity.pdbx_description
1 polymer ?
#
loop_
_entity_poly.entity_id
_entity_poly.type
_entity_poly.pdbx_seq_one_letter_code
_entity_poly.pdbx_strand_id
1 'polypeptide(L)' 'LEHSKYANLNDQLAEASLRLRQMRGEELDGLSVEELQQLEKKLETGLHRVLQTKDQQFLEQINELQRK' A
#
# COMPACT_ATOMS: atom_id res chain seq x y z
N LEU A 1 5.79 -10.33 -31.84
CA LEU A 1 6.42 -10.51 -30.51
C LEU A 1 6.31 -9.26 -29.65
N GLU A 2 6.59 -8.07 -30.17
CA GLU A 2 6.53 -6.82 -29.39
C GLU A 2 5.11 -6.41 -28.96
N HIS A 3 4.11 -6.56 -29.82
CA HIS A 3 2.70 -6.28 -29.47
C HIS A 3 2.18 -7.14 -28.31
N SER A 4 2.63 -8.40 -28.20
CA SER A 4 2.25 -9.29 -27.11
C SER A 4 2.90 -8.92 -25.78
N LYS A 5 4.13 -8.39 -25.81
CA LYS A 5 4.77 -7.84 -24.60
C LYS A 5 4.07 -6.56 -24.14
N TYR A 6 3.76 -5.65 -25.05
CA TYR A 6 3.04 -4.42 -24.72
C TYR A 6 1.65 -4.67 -24.14
N ALA A 7 0.90 -5.63 -24.69
CA ALA A 7 -0.39 -6.03 -24.14
C ALA A 7 -0.24 -6.55 -22.69
N ASN A 8 0.72 -7.43 -22.44
CA ASN A 8 0.95 -7.99 -21.10
C ASN A 8 1.40 -6.92 -20.08
N LEU A 9 2.24 -5.96 -20.49
CA LEU A 9 2.60 -4.83 -19.63
C LEU A 9 1.39 -3.94 -19.32
N ASN A 10 0.51 -3.71 -20.29
CA ASN A 10 -0.69 -2.91 -20.11
C ASN A 10 -1.68 -3.59 -19.16
N ASP A 11 -1.84 -4.90 -19.27
CA ASP A 11 -2.70 -5.69 -18.38
C ASP A 11 -2.18 -5.68 -16.93
N GLN A 12 -0.86 -5.84 -16.74
CA GLN A 12 -0.22 -5.74 -15.43
C GLN A 12 -0.38 -4.35 -14.82
N LEU A 13 -0.27 -3.29 -15.64
CA LEU A 13 -0.48 -1.92 -15.18
C LEU A 13 -1.93 -1.68 -14.76
N ALA A 14 -2.89 -2.20 -15.54
CA ALA A 14 -4.31 -2.12 -15.20
C ALA A 14 -4.62 -2.88 -13.90
N GLU A 15 -4.08 -4.10 -13.72
CA GLU A 15 -4.23 -4.87 -12.48
C GLU A 15 -3.62 -4.15 -11.28
N ALA A 16 -2.39 -3.63 -11.42
CA ALA A 16 -1.74 -2.88 -10.35
C ALA A 16 -2.53 -1.62 -9.96
N SER A 17 -3.05 -0.90 -10.97
CA SER A 17 -3.87 0.30 -10.76
C SER A 17 -5.20 -0.02 -10.08
N LEU A 18 -5.84 -1.13 -10.44
CA LEU A 18 -7.04 -1.61 -9.76
C LEU A 18 -6.74 -1.98 -8.31
N ARG A 19 -5.67 -2.74 -8.06
CA ARG A 19 -5.27 -3.11 -6.69
C ARG A 19 -4.96 -1.88 -5.83
N LEU A 20 -4.34 -0.84 -6.39
CA LEU A 20 -4.10 0.40 -5.66
C LEU A 20 -5.39 1.11 -5.27
N ARG A 21 -6.41 1.11 -6.14
CA ARG A 21 -7.74 1.66 -5.85
C ARG A 21 -8.44 0.83 -4.76
N GLN A 22 -8.38 -0.50 -4.85
CA GLN A 22 -8.87 -1.39 -3.80
C GLN A 22 -8.19 -1.14 -2.46
N MET A 23 -6.86 -1.00 -2.43
CA MET A 23 -6.12 -0.64 -1.20
C MET A 23 -6.51 0.73 -0.63
N ARG A 24 -7.09 1.63 -1.43
CA ARG A 24 -7.66 2.91 -0.97
C ARG A 24 -9.11 2.80 -0.48
N GLY A 25 -9.72 1.61 -0.60
CA GLY A 25 -11.12 1.37 -0.28
C GLY A 25 -12.09 1.66 -1.42
N GLU A 26 -11.59 1.78 -2.65
CA GLU A 26 -12.38 2.02 -3.86
C GLU A 26 -12.60 0.70 -4.63
N GLU A 27 -13.72 0.55 -5.35
CA GLU A 27 -14.01 -0.63 -6.20
C GLU A 27 -13.91 -1.98 -5.45
N LEU A 28 -14.43 -2.03 -4.22
CA LEU A 28 -14.43 -3.23 -3.35
C LEU A 28 -15.55 -4.23 -3.66
N ASP A 29 -16.60 -3.82 -4.39
CA ASP A 29 -17.79 -4.63 -4.67
C ASP A 29 -17.51 -5.94 -5.45
N GLY A 30 -16.33 -6.06 -6.06
CA GLY A 30 -15.88 -7.25 -6.77
C GLY A 30 -15.06 -8.24 -5.94
N LEU A 31 -14.77 -7.94 -4.67
CA LEU A 31 -13.92 -8.77 -3.83
C LEU A 31 -14.73 -9.73 -2.96
N SER A 32 -14.22 -10.94 -2.80
CA SER A 32 -14.73 -11.89 -1.82
C SER A 32 -14.40 -11.47 -0.39
N VAL A 33 -15.11 -12.03 0.59
CA VAL A 33 -14.83 -11.79 2.02
C VAL A 33 -13.40 -12.15 2.40
N GLU A 34 -12.85 -13.23 1.82
CA GLU A 34 -11.46 -13.63 2.05
C GLU A 34 -10.47 -12.59 1.49
N GLU A 35 -10.73 -12.07 0.29
CA GLU A 35 -9.90 -11.04 -0.32
C GLU A 35 -9.94 -9.72 0.46
N LEU A 36 -11.13 -9.33 0.94
CA LEU A 36 -11.28 -8.17 1.84
C LEU A 36 -10.50 -8.38 3.13
N GLN A 37 -10.57 -9.56 3.74
CA GLN A 37 -9.81 -9.84 4.96
C GLN A 37 -8.28 -9.82 4.72
N GLN A 38 -7.82 -10.27 3.56
CA GLN A 38 -6.41 -10.16 3.17
C GLN A 38 -5.99 -8.70 2.95
N LEU A 39 -6.88 -7.89 2.38
CA LEU A 39 -6.67 -6.47 2.18
C LEU A 39 -6.54 -5.74 3.53
N GLU A 40 -7.45 -6.01 4.46
CA GLU A 40 -7.42 -5.48 5.82
C GLU A 40 -6.09 -5.80 6.53
N LYS A 41 -5.66 -7.06 6.51
CA LYS A 41 -4.37 -7.47 7.11
C LYS A 41 -3.18 -6.72 6.54
N LYS A 42 -3.16 -6.53 5.21
CA LYS A 42 -2.09 -5.78 4.53
C LYS A 42 -2.12 -4.31 4.91
N LEU A 43 -3.29 -3.69 4.96
CA LEU A 43 -3.46 -2.30 5.35
C LEU A 43 -3.08 -2.06 6.82
N GLU A 44 -3.49 -2.95 7.73
CA GLU A 44 -3.11 -2.90 9.14
C GLU A 44 -1.59 -2.99 9.31
N THR A 45 -0.95 -3.97 8.66
CA THR A 45 0.51 -4.12 8.70
C THR A 45 1.21 -2.89 8.11
N GLY A 46 0.71 -2.36 7.00
CA GLY A 46 1.24 -1.17 6.35
C GLY A 46 1.14 0.06 7.26
N LEU A 47 -0.03 0.27 7.86
CA LEU A 47 -0.27 1.36 8.80
C LEU A 47 0.64 1.26 10.02
N HIS A 48 0.80 0.06 10.59
CA HIS A 48 1.70 -0.16 11.73
C HIS A 48 3.14 0.27 11.41
N ARG A 49 3.66 -0.09 10.23
CA ARG A 49 5.01 0.32 9.80
C ARG A 49 5.12 1.84 9.61
N VAL A 50 4.09 2.48 9.06
CA VAL A 50 4.05 3.94 8.91
C VAL A 50 4.09 4.62 10.28
N LEU A 51 3.32 4.13 11.25
CA LEU A 51 3.32 4.64 12.62
C LEU A 51 4.69 4.49 13.28
N GLN A 52 5.29 3.29 13.21
CA GLN A 52 6.64 3.05 13.76
C GLN A 52 7.69 3.99 13.16
N THR A 53 7.61 4.24 11.85
CA THR A 53 8.54 5.14 11.16
C THR A 53 8.36 6.59 11.62
N LYS A 54 7.10 7.03 11.76
CA LYS A 54 6.75 8.35 12.27
C LYS A 54 7.20 8.54 13.72
N ASP A 55 7.01 7.55 14.57
CA ASP A 55 7.45 7.57 15.97
C ASP A 55 8.97 7.69 16.08
N GLN A 56 9.70 6.91 15.27
CA GLN A 56 11.15 7.00 15.20
C GLN A 56 11.61 8.41 14.80
N GLN A 57 11.02 8.99 13.76
CA GLN A 57 11.33 10.35 13.32
C GLN A 57 11.04 11.41 14.39
N PHE A 58 9.98 11.25 15.18
CA PHE A 58 9.70 12.16 16.29
C PHE A 58 10.71 12.01 17.43
N LEU A 59 11.08 10.78 17.78
CA LEU A 59 12.09 10.54 18.80
C LEU A 59 13.44 11.14 18.40
N GLU A 60 13.83 11.03 17.13
CA GLU A 60 15.05 11.68 16.62
C GLU A 60 14.98 13.20 16.78
N GLN A 61 13.88 13.83 16.38
CA GLN A 61 13.68 15.28 16.53
C GLN A 61 13.70 15.74 17.99
N ILE A 62 13.09 14.98 18.90
CA ILE A 62 13.11 15.29 20.35
C ILE A 62 14.54 15.23 20.87
N ASN A 63 15.29 14.17 20.52
CA ASN A 63 16.68 14.02 20.93
C ASN A 63 17.56 15.14 20.39
N GLU A 64 17.36 15.57 19.14
CA GLU A 64 18.07 16.72 18.56
C GLU A 64 17.79 18.02 19.31
N LEU A 65 16.53 18.27 19.70
CA LEU A 65 16.15 19.44 20.48
C LEU A 65 16.76 19.42 21.89
N GLN A 66 16.82 18.26 22.54
CA GLN A 66 17.41 18.11 23.88
C GLN A 66 18.94 18.25 23.90
N ARG A 67 19.61 18.04 22.74
CA ARG A 67 21.06 18.19 22.59
C ARG A 67 21.51 19.62 22.29
N LYS A 68 20.56 20.52 21.95
CA LYS A 68 20.80 21.96 21.81
C LYS A 68 20.62 22.67 23.15
#